data_AF-Q01935-F1
#
_entry.id   AF-Q01935-F1
#
_cell.length_a   1.000
_cell.length_b   1.000
_cell.length_c   1.000
_cell.angle_alpha   90.00
_cell.angle_beta   90.00
_cell.angle_gamma   90.00
#
_symmetry.space_group_name_H-M   'P 1'
#
loop_
_entity.id
_entity.type
_entity.pdbx_description
1 polymer ?
#
loop_
_entity_poly.entity_id
_entity_poly.type
_entity_poly.pdbx_seq_one_letter_code
_entity_poly.pdbx_strand_id
1 'polypeptide(L)'
;QVYEYYISHNLTKAFESLFRSITCLPGCFTMYRIRSADTGKPLFVSKEVVEAYAETRVDTLHMKNLLHLGEDRYLTTLLIKHHPNYKTKYSFRAHAWTIAPENWSVFLSQRRRWINST
;
A
#
# COMPACT_ATOMS: atom_id res chain seq x y z
N GLN A 1 -20.19 -4.25 0.86
CA GLN A 1 -19.01 -3.38 1.04
C GLN A 1 -18.24 -3.70 2.32
N VAL A 2 -18.90 -3.71 3.49
CA VAL A 2 -18.28 -4.02 4.80
C VAL A 2 -17.60 -5.39 4.82
N TYR A 3 -18.25 -6.43 4.31
CA TYR A 3 -17.73 -7.81 4.37
C TYR A 3 -16.46 -8.04 3.53
N GLU A 4 -16.48 -7.71 2.24
CA GLU A 4 -15.30 -7.85 1.36
C GLU A 4 -14.11 -6.99 1.83
N TYR A 5 -14.41 -5.77 2.28
CA TYR A 5 -13.38 -4.87 2.80
C TYR A 5 -12.80 -5.42 4.10
N TYR A 6 -13.64 -5.95 4.99
CA TYR A 6 -13.19 -6.57 6.22
C TYR A 6 -12.30 -7.79 5.96
N ILE A 7 -12.68 -8.69 5.04
CA ILE A 7 -11.85 -9.86 4.71
C ILE A 7 -10.50 -9.44 4.13
N SER A 8 -10.51 -8.60 3.10
CA SER A 8 -9.27 -8.20 2.41
C SER A 8 -8.33 -7.37 3.30
N HIS A 9 -8.89 -6.51 4.16
CA HIS A 9 -8.11 -5.59 4.98
C HIS A 9 -7.75 -6.16 6.36
N ASN A 10 -8.60 -6.97 6.99
CA ASN A 10 -8.29 -7.59 8.29
C ASN A 10 -7.69 -8.98 8.11
N LEU A 11 -8.42 -9.90 7.46
CA LEU A 11 -8.05 -11.32 7.45
C LEU A 11 -6.78 -11.57 6.64
N THR A 12 -6.75 -11.11 5.38
CA THR A 12 -5.59 -11.31 4.50
C THR A 12 -4.35 -10.61 5.05
N LYS A 13 -4.48 -9.39 5.56
CA LYS A 13 -3.34 -8.64 6.14
C LYS A 13 -2.85 -9.23 7.45
N ALA A 14 -3.75 -9.73 8.30
CA ALA A 14 -3.37 -10.47 9.50
C ALA A 14 -2.58 -11.74 9.14
N PHE A 15 -3.01 -12.47 8.11
CA PHE A 15 -2.30 -13.64 7.62
C PHE A 15 -0.91 -13.29 7.05
N GLU A 16 -0.82 -12.32 6.14
CA GLU A 16 0.47 -11.86 5.60
C GLU A 16 1.42 -11.34 6.71
N SER A 17 0.87 -10.73 7.75
CA SER A 17 1.64 -10.26 8.90
C SER A 17 2.30 -11.38 9.70
N LEU A 18 1.81 -12.63 9.63
CA LEU A 18 2.49 -13.79 10.25
C LEU A 18 3.86 -14.02 9.60
N PHE A 19 3.94 -13.84 8.28
CA PHE A 19 5.18 -13.93 7.50
C PHE A 19 6.01 -12.64 7.54
N ARG A 20 5.54 -11.61 8.26
CA ARG A 20 6.20 -10.30 8.41
C ARG A 20 6.43 -9.58 7.08
N SER A 21 5.60 -9.89 6.08
CA SER A 21 5.67 -9.35 4.71
C SER A 21 4.27 -9.17 4.15
N ILE A 22 3.63 -8.09 4.58
CA ILE A 22 2.43 -7.55 3.93
C ILE A 22 2.86 -6.92 2.62
N THR A 23 2.30 -7.43 1.52
CA THR A 23 2.69 -7.10 0.15
C THR A 23 2.04 -5.83 -0.41
N CYS A 24 0.98 -5.37 0.25
CA CYS A 24 0.29 -4.14 -0.10
C CYS A 24 -0.17 -3.43 1.17
N LEU A 25 0.37 -2.24 1.40
CA LEU A 25 0.03 -1.37 2.50
C LEU A 25 -0.92 -0.28 2.00
N PRO A 26 -2.20 -0.30 2.39
CA PRO A 26 -3.18 0.68 1.93
C PRO A 26 -2.89 2.06 2.52
N GLY A 27 -2.83 3.09 1.68
CA GLY A 27 -2.34 4.42 2.07
C GLY A 27 -2.98 5.00 3.33
N CYS A 28 -4.31 5.11 3.38
CA CYS A 28 -5.03 5.75 4.49
C CYS A 28 -5.08 4.94 5.81
N PHE A 29 -4.65 3.68 5.79
CA PHE A 29 -4.68 2.78 6.96
C PHE A 29 -3.28 2.31 7.36
N THR A 30 -2.23 2.95 6.82
CA THR A 30 -0.84 2.56 7.05
C THR A 30 -0.08 3.68 7.71
N MET A 31 0.80 3.32 8.65
CA MET A 31 1.80 4.21 9.21
C MET A 31 3.19 3.77 8.77
N TYR A 32 3.97 4.70 8.23
CA TYR A 32 5.34 4.44 7.77
C TYR A 32 6.37 4.99 8.76
N ARG A 33 7.44 4.23 8.95
CA ARG A 33 8.62 4.72 9.66
C ARG A 33 9.44 5.58 8.71
N ILE A 34 9.59 6.87 9.03
CA ILE A 34 10.30 7.81 8.15
C ILE A 34 11.82 7.63 8.23
N ARG A 35 12.36 7.37 9.44
CA ARG A 35 13.80 7.23 9.69
C ARG A 35 14.14 6.01 10.52
N SER A 36 15.32 5.44 10.27
CA SER A 36 15.94 4.42 11.11
C SER A 36 16.18 4.97 12.52
N ALA A 37 15.85 4.18 13.55
CA ALA A 37 16.09 4.57 14.94
C ALA A 37 17.58 4.58 15.28
N ASP A 38 18.34 3.64 14.72
CA ASP A 38 19.74 3.43 15.07
C ASP A 38 20.68 4.38 14.29
N THR A 39 20.37 4.61 13.02
CA THR A 39 21.27 5.33 12.10
C THR A 39 20.73 6.68 11.64
N GLY A 40 19.48 7.02 11.96
CA GLY A 40 18.83 8.25 11.49
C GLY A 40 18.59 8.35 9.97
N LYS A 41 19.01 7.33 9.20
CA LYS A 41 18.86 7.31 7.74
C LYS A 41 17.39 7.29 7.33
N PRO A 42 17.01 8.01 6.24
CA PRO A 42 15.65 7.96 5.73
C PRO A 42 15.31 6.56 5.20
N LEU A 43 14.13 6.05 5.55
CA LEU A 43 13.61 4.77 5.08
C LEU A 43 12.53 4.99 4.02
N PHE A 44 11.44 5.67 4.41
CA PHE A 44 10.32 5.94 3.51
C PHE A 44 10.70 6.89 2.38
N VAL A 45 11.53 7.89 2.68
CA VAL A 45 12.02 8.90 1.73
C VAL A 45 13.49 8.67 1.36
N SER A 46 13.92 7.40 1.32
CA SER A 46 15.28 7.10 0.86
C SER A 46 15.41 7.41 -0.63
N LYS A 47 16.61 7.81 -1.06
CA LYS A 47 16.86 8.24 -2.44
C LYS A 47 16.43 7.17 -3.45
N GLU A 48 16.74 5.92 -3.15
CA GLU A 48 16.45 4.78 -4.01
C GLU A 48 14.95 4.53 -4.18
N VAL A 49 14.17 4.69 -3.09
CA VAL A 49 12.72 4.55 -3.13
C VAL A 49 12.11 5.69 -3.93
N VAL A 50 12.55 6.93 -3.70
CA VAL A 50 12.03 8.12 -4.39
C VAL A 50 12.33 8.07 -5.89
N GLU A 51 13.57 7.73 -6.28
CA GLU A 51 13.96 7.63 -7.69
C GLU A 51 13.18 6.55 -8.43
N ALA A 52 13.00 5.37 -7.82
CA ALA A 52 12.20 4.31 -8.42
C ALA A 52 10.71 4.67 -8.50
N TYR A 53 10.18 5.35 -7.48
CA TYR A 53 8.79 5.75 -7.44
C TYR A 53 8.45 6.93 -8.37
N ALA A 54 9.42 7.81 -8.64
CA ALA A 54 9.26 8.94 -9.54
C ALA A 54 9.16 8.53 -11.02
N GLU A 55 9.44 7.26 -11.36
CA GLU A 55 9.29 6.76 -12.72
C GLU A 55 7.82 6.79 -13.15
N THR A 56 7.51 7.75 -14.03
CA THR A 56 6.14 8.00 -14.51
C THR A 56 5.99 7.63 -15.99
N ARG A 57 7.02 7.02 -16.62
CA ARG A 57 6.90 6.58 -18.01
C ARG A 57 6.03 5.34 -18.08
N VAL A 58 4.82 5.52 -18.59
CA VAL A 58 3.82 4.48 -18.75
C VAL A 58 3.68 4.15 -20.23
N ASP A 59 4.62 3.35 -20.74
CA ASP A 59 4.61 2.96 -22.16
C ASP A 59 3.70 1.74 -22.41
N THR A 60 3.33 1.01 -21.35
CA THR A 60 2.54 -0.23 -21.44
C THR A 60 1.32 -0.24 -20.53
N LEU A 61 0.31 -1.03 -20.90
CA LEU A 61 -0.92 -1.20 -20.10
C LEU A 61 -0.62 -1.87 -18.74
N HIS A 62 0.41 -2.72 -18.68
CA HIS A 62 0.92 -3.30 -17.43
C HIS A 62 1.52 -2.23 -16.51
N MET A 63 2.37 -1.34 -17.03
CA MET A 63 2.89 -0.19 -16.28
C MET A 63 1.76 0.73 -15.81
N LYS A 64 0.69 0.89 -16.61
CA LYS A 64 -0.47 1.70 -16.23
C LYS A 64 -1.18 1.10 -15.02
N ASN A 65 -1.40 -0.21 -15.03
CA ASN A 65 -2.01 -0.91 -13.90
C ASN A 65 -1.08 -0.91 -12.67
N LEU A 66 0.23 -1.06 -12.85
CA LEU A 66 1.19 -1.09 -11.76
C LEU A 66 1.38 0.27 -11.09
N LEU A 67 1.61 1.33 -11.89
CA LEU A 67 1.99 2.66 -11.41
C LEU A 67 0.79 3.53 -11.04
N HIS A 68 -0.35 3.39 -11.71
CA HIS A 68 -1.53 4.24 -11.45
C HIS A 68 -2.67 3.54 -10.73
N LEU A 69 -2.78 2.21 -10.82
CA LEU A 69 -3.86 1.47 -10.14
C LEU A 69 -3.33 0.72 -8.91
N GLY A 70 -2.10 0.21 -8.97
CA GLY A 70 -1.41 -0.54 -7.91
C GLY A 70 -0.36 0.27 -7.15
N GLU A 71 -0.47 1.60 -7.10
CA GLU A 71 0.49 2.53 -6.48
C GLU A 71 0.95 2.08 -5.07
N ASP A 72 -0.01 1.80 -4.18
CA ASP A 72 0.25 1.32 -2.81
C ASP A 72 1.06 0.01 -2.78
N ARG A 73 0.74 -0.93 -3.69
CA ARG A 73 1.42 -2.22 -3.82
C ARG A 73 2.83 -2.04 -4.38
N TYR A 74 2.99 -1.17 -5.36
CA TYR A 74 4.28 -0.82 -5.93
C TYR A 74 5.19 -0.18 -4.88
N LEU A 75 4.69 0.83 -4.16
CA LEU A 75 5.41 1.49 -3.07
C LEU A 75 5.82 0.49 -1.98
N THR A 76 4.92 -0.40 -1.58
CA THR A 76 5.21 -1.45 -0.59
C THR A 76 6.33 -2.37 -1.08
N THR A 77 6.32 -2.74 -2.36
CA THR A 77 7.36 -3.56 -2.97
C THR A 77 8.72 -2.86 -2.97
N LEU A 78 8.76 -1.56 -3.29
CA LEU A 78 9.99 -0.76 -3.23
C LEU A 78 10.56 -0.71 -1.80
N LEU A 79 9.71 -0.49 -0.80
CA LEU A 79 10.13 -0.45 0.59
C LEU A 79 10.72 -1.80 1.04
N ILE A 80 10.08 -2.92 0.70
CA ILE A 80 10.59 -4.26 1.03
C ILE A 80 11.91 -4.54 0.30
N LYS A 81 12.01 -4.15 -0.98
CA LYS A 81 13.21 -4.35 -1.81
C LYS A 81 14.42 -3.58 -1.30
N HIS A 82 14.26 -2.30 -0.98
CA HIS A 82 15.37 -1.43 -0.57
C HIS A 82 15.69 -1.52 0.93
N HIS A 83 14.73 -1.95 1.75
CA HIS A 83 14.88 -2.02 3.21
C HIS A 83 14.52 -3.42 3.78
N PRO A 84 15.19 -4.51 3.36
CA PRO A 84 14.81 -5.89 3.71
C PRO A 84 14.92 -6.22 5.21
N ASN A 85 15.66 -5.42 5.98
CA ASN A 85 15.77 -5.56 7.43
C ASN A 85 14.51 -5.08 8.17
N TYR A 86 13.65 -4.31 7.49
CA TYR A 86 12.41 -3.79 8.03
C TYR A 86 11.24 -4.67 7.63
N LYS A 87 10.24 -4.72 8.50
CA LYS A 87 9.11 -5.64 8.39
C LYS A 87 7.81 -4.86 8.39
N THR A 88 6.88 -5.28 7.54
CA THR A 88 5.52 -4.78 7.53
C THR A 88 4.66 -5.66 8.44
N LYS A 89 3.82 -5.02 9.26
CA LYS A 89 2.98 -5.72 10.24
C LYS A 89 1.58 -5.14 10.28
N TYR A 90 0.63 -6.02 10.54
CA TYR A 90 -0.76 -5.67 10.78
C TYR A 90 -0.99 -5.50 12.28
N SER A 91 -1.73 -4.46 12.67
CA SER A 91 -2.14 -4.24 14.05
C SER A 91 -3.65 -4.13 14.13
N PHE A 92 -4.30 -5.18 14.65
CA PHE A 92 -5.76 -5.21 14.81
C PHE A 92 -6.29 -4.13 15.77
N ARG A 93 -5.45 -3.65 16.70
CA ARG A 93 -5.82 -2.61 17.67
C ARG A 93 -5.68 -1.20 17.10
N ALA A 94 -5.12 -1.03 15.91
CA ALA A 94 -5.01 0.27 15.27
C ALA A 94 -6.37 0.65 14.67
N HIS A 95 -6.78 1.89 14.90
CA HIS A 95 -8.02 2.44 14.36
C HIS A 95 -7.71 3.60 13.42
N ALA A 96 -8.42 3.65 12.30
CA ALA A 96 -8.43 4.80 11.41
C ALA A 96 -9.85 4.99 10.87
N TRP A 97 -10.24 6.24 10.70
CA TRP A 97 -11.55 6.64 10.22
C TRP A 97 -11.42 7.21 8.82
N THR A 98 -12.37 6.85 7.96
CA THR A 98 -12.44 7.36 6.59
C THR A 98 -13.90 7.61 6.22
N ILE A 99 -14.11 8.39 5.16
CA ILE A 99 -15.43 8.74 4.67
C ILE A 99 -15.80 7.78 3.54
N ALA A 100 -16.99 7.18 3.64
CA ALA A 100 -17.54 6.35 2.57
C ALA A 100 -18.05 7.24 1.41
N PRO A 101 -17.97 6.77 0.15
CA PRO A 101 -18.51 7.53 -0.97
C PRO A 101 -20.04 7.71 -0.83
N GLU A 102 -20.50 8.97 -0.92
CA GLU A 102 -21.93 9.32 -0.79
C GLU A 102 -22.69 9.20 -2.11
N ASN A 103 -21.98 9.27 -3.25
CA ASN A 103 -22.56 9.26 -4.59
C ASN A 103 -22.29 7.94 -5.33
N TRP A 104 -23.30 7.43 -6.05
CA TRP A 104 -23.21 6.16 -6.80
C TRP A 104 -22.10 6.16 -7.86
N SER A 105 -21.91 7.28 -8.57
CA SER A 105 -20.85 7.44 -9.57
C SER A 105 -19.44 7.30 -8.97
N VAL A 106 -19.23 7.85 -7.78
CA VAL A 106 -17.97 7.76 -7.04
C VAL A 106 -17.74 6.33 -6.54
N PHE A 107 -18.78 5.69 -6.02
CA PHE A 107 -18.72 4.29 -5.59
C PHE A 107 -18.32 3.34 -6.73
N LEU A 108 -18.98 3.46 -7.90
CA LEU A 108 -18.64 2.65 -9.08
C LEU A 108 -17.21 2.90 -9.57
N SER A 109 -16.77 4.16 -9.58
CA SER A 109 -15.40 4.53 -9.95
C SER A 109 -14.36 3.92 -9.00
N GLN A 110 -14.60 3.97 -7.68
CA GLN A 110 -13.74 3.34 -6.67
C GLN A 110 -13.63 1.82 -6.91
N ARG A 111 -14.75 1.15 -7.16
CA ARG A 111 -14.79 -0.30 -7.37
C ARG A 111 -14.04 -0.73 -8.63
N ARG A 112 -14.18 0.02 -9.72
CA ARG A 112 -13.45 -0.25 -10.96
C ARG A 112 -11.93 -0.16 -10.75
N ARG A 113 -11.45 0.81 -9.96
CA ARG A 113 -10.02 0.93 -9.63
C ARG A 113 -9.52 -0.26 -8.81
N TRP A 114 -10.26 -0.70 -7.80
CA TRP A 114 -9.85 -1.82 -6.95
C TRP A 114 -9.79 -3.16 -7.71
N ILE A 115 -10.76 -3.42 -8.58
CA ILE A 115 -10.77 -4.63 -9.42
C ILE A 115 -9.58 -4.63 -10.37
N ASN A 116 -9.30 -3.50 -11.04
CA ASN A 116 -8.19 -3.41 -11.97
C ASN A 116 -6.80 -3.34 -11.30
N SER A 117 -6.78 -3.12 -9.98
CA SER A 117 -5.57 -3.09 -9.16
C SER A 117 -5.24 -4.44 -8.51
N THR A 118 -6.16 -5.40 -8.50
CA THR A 118 -5.94 -6.71 -7.87
C THR A 118 -5.16 -7.60 -8.81
#